data_AF-W4V4P2-F1
#
_entry.id   AF-W4V4P2-F1
#
_cell.length_a   1.000
_cell.length_b   1.000
_cell.length_c   1.000
_cell.angle_alpha   90.00
_cell.angle_beta   90.00
_cell.angle_gamma   90.00
#
_symmetry.space_group_name_H-M   'P 1'
#
loop_
_entity.id
_entity.type
_entity.pdbx_description
1 polymer ?
#
loop_
_entity_poly.entity_id
_entity_poly.type
_entity_poly.pdbx_seq_one_letter_code
_entity_poly.pdbx_strand_id
1 'polypeptide(L)'
;MNSTRLITCNRDWTGITVIDKKGKPIFLDYHQISEIRFGYHTVTKLFSKKTSEKIEIRVKGSKKPIMVLKPMDWDHFEQYKQEITKFAKDNKIRLVEFE
;
A
#
# COMPACT_ATOMS: atom_id res chain seq x y z
N MET A 1 -1.53 -17.61 15.38
CA MET A 1 -1.33 -17.40 13.93
C MET A 1 -0.50 -16.14 13.77
N ASN A 2 0.73 -16.23 13.27
CA ASN A 2 1.55 -15.04 13.00
C ASN A 2 0.89 -14.27 11.85
N SER A 3 0.09 -13.25 12.16
CA SER A 3 -0.43 -12.34 11.16
C SER A 3 0.76 -11.63 10.51
N THR A 4 1.10 -12.07 9.30
CA THR A 4 2.24 -11.52 8.58
C THR A 4 1.77 -10.23 7.95
N ARG A 5 2.12 -9.11 8.56
CA ARG A 5 1.78 -7.78 8.06
C ARG A 5 2.19 -7.63 6.60
N LEU A 6 1.31 -7.08 5.78
CA LEU A 6 1.55 -6.89 4.34
C LEU A 6 2.38 -5.64 4.05
N ILE A 7 2.34 -4.65 4.94
CA ILE A 7 3.12 -3.42 4.85
C ILE A 7 3.82 -3.19 6.19
N THR A 8 5.10 -2.86 6.15
CA THR A 8 5.87 -2.46 7.32
C THR A 8 6.81 -1.31 6.97
N CYS A 9 6.82 -0.25 7.77
CA CYS A 9 7.82 0.81 7.67
C CYS A 9 9.07 0.42 8.47
N ASN A 10 10.26 0.76 7.99
CA ASN A 10 11.48 0.64 8.79
C ASN A 10 11.48 1.66 9.95
N ARG A 11 12.36 1.45 10.94
CA ARG A 11 12.36 2.22 12.19
C ARG A 11 12.63 3.71 12.00
N ASP A 12 13.44 4.04 11.01
CA ASP A 12 13.86 5.38 10.61
C ASP A 12 12.89 6.03 9.61
N TRP A 13 11.81 5.34 9.22
CA TRP A 13 10.79 5.85 8.31
C TRP A 13 11.34 6.23 6.93
N THR A 14 12.44 5.66 6.47
CA THR A 14 13.04 5.94 5.15
C THR A 14 12.68 4.88 4.10
N GLY A 15 12.09 3.76 4.52
CA GLY A 15 11.70 2.70 3.60
C GLY A 15 10.50 1.91 4.09
N ILE A 16 9.84 1.26 3.13
CA ILE A 16 8.73 0.35 3.39
C ILE A 16 9.03 -1.01 2.79
N THR A 17 8.61 -2.06 3.50
CA THR A 17 8.55 -3.42 2.96
C THR A 17 7.10 -3.76 2.67
N VAL A 18 6.83 -4.22 1.45
CA VAL A 18 5.51 -4.69 1.03
C VAL A 18 5.60 -6.15 0.61
N ILE A 19 4.69 -6.98 1.08
CA ILE A 19 4.57 -8.37 0.65
C ILE A 19 3.84 -8.42 -0.69
N ASP A 20 4.48 -8.97 -1.72
CA ASP A 20 3.89 -9.10 -3.04
C ASP A 20 2.85 -10.23 -3.11
N LYS A 21 2.17 -10.36 -4.26
CA LYS A 21 1.14 -11.39 -4.47
C LYS A 21 1.65 -12.84 -4.38
N LYS A 22 2.97 -13.05 -4.45
CA LYS A 22 3.64 -14.35 -4.30
C LYS A 22 4.15 -14.57 -2.88
N GLY A 23 3.87 -13.65 -1.95
CA GLY A 23 4.37 -13.70 -0.58
C GLY A 23 5.81 -13.23 -0.43
N LYS A 24 6.43 -12.66 -1.47
CA LYS A 24 7.82 -12.19 -1.41
C LYS A 24 7.88 -10.75 -0.88
N PRO A 25 8.74 -10.45 0.11
CA PRO A 25 8.96 -9.08 0.56
C PRO A 25 9.70 -8.27 -0.51
N ILE A 26 9.18 -7.07 -0.77
CA ILE A 26 9.81 -6.05 -1.62
C ILE A 26 10.11 -4.85 -0.73
N PHE A 27 11.39 -4.55 -0.55
CA PHE A 27 11.83 -3.32 0.09
C PHE A 27 11.85 -2.18 -0.92
N LEU A 28 11.34 -1.02 -0.51
CA LEU A 28 11.35 0.23 -1.27
C LEU A 28 11.86 1.35 -0.38
N ASP A 29 12.94 1.99 -0.80
CA ASP A 29 13.37 3.27 -0.26
C ASP A 29 12.42 4.39 -0.69
N TYR A 30 12.23 5.40 0.16
CA TYR A 30 11.36 6.55 -0.13
C TYR A 30 11.69 7.25 -1.45
N HIS A 31 12.97 7.29 -1.84
CA HIS A 31 13.39 7.84 -3.12
C HIS A 31 12.87 7.06 -4.33
N GLN A 32 12.52 5.79 -4.16
CA GLN A 32 11.98 4.95 -5.24
C GLN A 32 10.48 5.15 -5.42
N ILE A 33 9.79 5.79 -4.48
CA ILE A 33 8.34 5.98 -4.49
C ILE A 33 8.03 7.36 -5.06
N SER A 34 7.22 7.41 -6.12
CA SER A 34 6.78 8.67 -6.72
C SER A 34 5.52 9.22 -6.06
N GLU A 35 4.62 8.33 -5.63
CA GLU A 35 3.30 8.68 -5.14
C GLU A 35 2.69 7.51 -4.38
N ILE A 36 1.89 7.82 -3.37
CA ILE A 36 1.04 6.88 -2.68
C ILE A 36 -0.41 7.34 -2.83
N ARG A 37 -1.33 6.40 -3.12
CA ARG A 37 -2.76 6.70 -3.25
C ARG A 37 -3.60 5.83 -2.33
N PHE A 38 -4.52 6.47 -1.61
CA PHE A 38 -5.64 5.80 -0.98
C PHE A 38 -6.88 5.97 -1.84
N GLY A 39 -7.68 4.92 -1.98
CA GLY A 39 -8.93 5.00 -2.74
C GLY A 39 -9.67 3.68 -2.75
N TYR A 40 -10.45 3.45 -3.81
CA TYR A 40 -11.24 2.23 -3.97
C TYR A 40 -10.78 1.39 -5.16
N HIS A 41 -10.94 0.08 -5.04
CA HIS A 41 -10.78 -0.89 -6.11
C HIS A 41 -12.10 -1.67 -6.26
N THR A 42 -12.67 -1.64 -7.46
CA THR A 42 -13.88 -2.40 -7.78
C THR A 42 -13.51 -3.58 -8.67
N VAL A 43 -13.76 -4.79 -8.16
CA VAL A 43 -13.68 -6.01 -8.96
C VAL A 43 -15.08 -6.39 -9.39
N THR A 44 -15.29 -6.46 -10.70
CA THR A 44 -16.53 -6.99 -11.29
C THR A 44 -16.31 -8.48 -11.59
N LYS A 45 -17.14 -9.35 -11.02
CA LYS A 45 -17.32 -10.75 -11.44
C LYS A 45 -18.68 -10.89 -12.14
N LEU A 46 -18.92 -12.01 -12.84
CA LEU A 46 -20.24 -12.27 -13.42
C LEU A 46 -21.32 -12.04 -12.34
N PHE A 47 -22.24 -11.10 -12.61
CA PHE A 47 -23.35 -10.68 -11.75
C PHE A 47 -23.02 -10.04 -10.39
N SER A 48 -21.76 -9.75 -10.07
CA SER A 48 -21.42 -9.09 -8.79
C SER A 48 -20.32 -8.06 -8.94
N LYS A 49 -20.46 -6.94 -8.22
CA LYS A 49 -19.43 -5.92 -8.07
C LYS A 49 -19.02 -5.87 -6.61
N LYS A 50 -17.72 -6.00 -6.33
CA LYS A 50 -17.18 -5.84 -4.98
C LYS A 50 -16.20 -4.67 -4.99
N THR A 51 -16.53 -3.64 -4.23
CA THR A 51 -15.68 -2.48 -4.00
C THR A 51 -14.96 -2.66 -2.67
N SER A 52 -13.66 -2.37 -2.63
CA SER A 52 -12.89 -2.36 -1.40
C SER A 52 -11.87 -1.22 -1.40
N GLU A 53 -11.54 -0.71 -0.22
CA GLU A 53 -10.43 0.24 -0.08
C GLU A 53 -9.10 -0.39 -0.55
N LYS A 54 -8.21 0.48 -1.04
CA LYS A 54 -6.87 0.12 -1.51
C LYS A 54 -5.83 1.15 -1.06
N ILE A 55 -4.60 0.66 -0.92
CA ILE A 55 -3.38 1.43 -0.87
C ILE A 55 -2.61 1.11 -2.15
N GLU A 56 -2.29 2.13 -2.95
CA GLU A 56 -1.41 2.01 -4.11
C GLU A 56 -0.07 2.69 -3.84
N ILE A 57 1.03 1.95 -4.03
CA ILE A 57 2.40 2.46 -3.96
C ILE A 57 2.94 2.50 -5.38
N ARG A 58 3.16 3.71 -5.91
CA ARG A 58 3.71 3.92 -7.25
C ARG A 58 5.21 4.08 -7.17
N VAL A 59 5.92 3.17 -7.83
CA VAL A 59 7.38 3.12 -7.88
C VAL A 59 7.86 3.80 -9.17
N LYS A 60 8.87 4.65 -9.06
CA LYS A 60 9.50 5.33 -10.21
C LYS A 60 9.99 4.30 -11.23
N GLY A 61 9.67 4.52 -12.50
CA GLY A 61 10.02 3.61 -13.59
C GLY A 61 9.18 2.32 -13.68
N SER A 62 8.31 2.03 -12.71
CA SER A 62 7.37 0.91 -12.80
C SER A 62 6.08 1.33 -13.51
N LYS A 63 5.60 0.52 -14.46
CA LYS A 63 4.31 0.71 -15.12
C LYS A 63 3.12 0.34 -14.25
N LYS A 64 3.31 -0.49 -13.22
CA LYS A 64 2.23 -1.00 -12.36
C LYS A 64 2.50 -0.64 -10.91
N PRO A 65 1.51 -0.09 -10.17
CA PRO A 65 1.65 0.12 -8.73
C PRO A 65 1.65 -1.21 -7.99
N ILE A 66 2.27 -1.22 -6.81
CA ILE A 66 2.03 -2.26 -5.81
C ILE A 66 0.71 -1.90 -5.12
N MET A 67 -0.20 -2.87 -5.01
CA MET A 67 -1.54 -2.65 -4.50
C MET A 67 -1.81 -3.58 -3.32
N VAL A 68 -2.24 -2.99 -2.22
CA VAL A 68 -2.75 -3.72 -1.04
C VAL A 68 -4.21 -3.35 -0.88
N LEU A 69 -5.09 -4.35 -0.90
CA LEU A 69 -6.52 -4.18 -0.73
C LEU A 69 -6.90 -4.48 0.72
N LYS A 70 -7.89 -3.76 1.26
CA LYS A 70 -8.42 -4.00 2.61
C LYS A 70 -8.76 -5.47 2.90
N PRO A 71 -9.36 -6.22 1.96
CA PRO A 71 -9.66 -7.63 2.19
C PRO A 71 -8.46 -8.56 2.27
N MET A 72 -7.25 -8.09 1.94
CA MET A 72 -6.03 -8.88 2.07
C MET A 72 -5.54 -8.94 3.52
N ASP A 73 -5.86 -7.92 4.33
CA ASP A 73 -5.49 -7.84 5.75
C ASP A 73 -6.37 -6.79 6.46
N TRP A 74 -7.58 -7.22 6.85
CA TRP A 74 -8.58 -6.32 7.46
C TRP A 74 -8.09 -5.72 8.77
N ASP A 75 -7.41 -6.52 9.58
CA ASP A 75 -7.06 -6.17 10.97
C ASP A 75 -6.05 -5.02 11.02
N HIS A 76 -5.14 -4.94 10.04
CA HIS A 76 -4.07 -3.95 10.01
C HIS A 76 -4.28 -2.82 9.00
N PHE A 77 -5.31 -2.89 8.16
CA PHE A 77 -5.42 -1.97 7.02
C PHE A 77 -5.46 -0.48 7.42
N GLU A 78 -6.21 -0.13 8.47
CA GLU A 78 -6.24 1.26 8.94
C GLU A 78 -4.91 1.67 9.58
N GLN A 79 -4.23 0.74 10.25
CA GLN A 79 -2.89 0.99 10.77
C GLN A 79 -1.89 1.25 9.63
N TYR A 80 -1.99 0.51 8.52
CA TYR A 80 -1.17 0.77 7.33
C TYR A 80 -1.39 2.17 6.78
N LYS A 81 -2.64 2.63 6.69
CA LYS A 81 -2.95 4.00 6.25
C LYS A 81 -2.29 5.03 7.16
N GLN A 82 -2.37 4.87 8.49
CA GLN A 82 -1.73 5.78 9.44
C GLN A 82 -0.21 5.81 9.30
N GLU A 83 0.43 4.64 9.26
CA GLU A 83 1.88 4.50 9.12
C GLU A 83 2.37 5.05 7.78
N ILE A 84 1.69 4.71 6.69
CA ILE A 84 2.03 5.20 5.35
C ILE A 84 1.82 6.70 5.22
N THR A 85 0.78 7.28 5.83
CA THR A 85 0.58 8.73 5.84
C THR A 85 1.73 9.42 6.55
N LYS A 86 2.20 8.89 7.69
CA LYS A 86 3.38 9.41 8.37
C LYS A 86 4.62 9.31 7.49
N PHE A 87 4.90 8.11 6.98
CA PHE A 87 6.03 7.85 6.08
C PHE A 87 6.04 8.81 4.87
N ALA A 88 4.89 8.99 4.20
CA ALA A 88 4.79 9.86 3.04
C ALA A 88 5.07 11.32 3.39
N LYS A 89 4.53 11.81 4.52
CA LYS A 89 4.74 13.18 5.01
C LYS A 89 6.21 13.43 5.36
N ASP A 90 6.82 12.54 6.13
CA ASP A 90 8.21 12.68 6.58
C ASP A 90 9.18 12.75 5.39
N ASN A 91 8.88 12.01 4.31
CA ASN A 91 9.72 11.90 3.13
C ASN A 91 9.28 12.78 1.95
N LYS A 92 8.27 13.65 2.14
CA LYS A 92 7.70 14.51 1.08
C LYS A 92 7.25 13.73 -0.16
N ILE A 93 6.77 12.50 0.02
CA ILE A 93 6.14 11.71 -1.04
C ILE A 93 4.74 12.27 -1.25
N ARG A 94 4.34 12.43 -2.52
CA ARG A 94 2.97 12.83 -2.86
C ARG A 94 1.98 11.79 -2.34
N LEU A 95 1.06 12.23 -1.47
CA LEU A 95 -0.05 11.44 -0.98
C LEU A 95 -1.34 11.94 -1.64
N VAL A 96 -2.09 11.03 -2.27
CA VAL A 96 -3.41 11.31 -2.85
C VAL A 96 -4.45 10.52 -2.08
N GLU A 97 -5.44 11.20 -1.52
CA GLU A 97 -6.52 10.58 -0.76
C GLU A 97 -7.84 10.73 -1.53
N PHE A 98 -8.55 9.62 -1.73
CA PHE A 98 -9.92 9.55 -2.25
C PHE A 98 -10.18 10.36 -3.54
N GLU A 99 -9.80 9.77 -4.68
CA GLU A 99 -10.44 10.07 -5.98
C GLU A 99 -11.79 9.36 -6.09
#